data_AF-A0A7M7QKV5-F1
#
_entry.id   AF-A0A7M7QKV5-F1
#
_cell.length_a   1.000
_cell.length_b   1.000
_cell.length_c   1.000
_cell.angle_alpha   90.00
_cell.angle_beta   90.00
_cell.angle_gamma   90.00
#
_symmetry.space_group_name_H-M   'P 1'
#
loop_
_entity.id
_entity.type
_entity.pdbx_description
1 polymer ?
#
loop_
_entity_poly.entity_id
_entity_poly.type
_entity_poly.pdbx_seq_one_letter_code
_entity_poly.pdbx_strand_id
1 'polypeptide(L)'
;MPQFFPFEPVENLLDFNKVSDEEYTNAVTYLAYIGGVNALDAAPLYLKMCFNITESLVTGVTRLGSKKANIVSLKETRFAAACEDDMSENENINEPDKSTFATAMTKALKNIKEEYRHKKIKRAATNADLDNQPPRQRRRLLDAVYNGANVDFEEGDYGNQERGGIENVGAQWEKMDKIQATRHF
;
A
#
# COMPACT_ATOMS: atom_id res chain seq x y z
N MET A 1 -16.79 10.44 -9.84
CA MET A 1 -15.89 9.27 -9.75
C MET A 1 -16.25 8.33 -10.89
N PRO A 2 -15.28 7.89 -11.72
CA PRO A 2 -15.51 6.93 -12.78
C PRO A 2 -16.12 5.61 -12.29
N GLN A 3 -16.94 4.97 -13.12
CA GLN A 3 -17.77 3.81 -12.72
C GLN A 3 -16.95 2.58 -12.31
N PHE A 4 -15.73 2.42 -12.83
CA PHE A 4 -14.85 1.27 -12.55
C PHE A 4 -14.01 1.43 -11.27
N PHE A 5 -14.07 2.59 -10.61
CA PHE A 5 -13.43 2.81 -9.32
C PHE A 5 -14.43 2.69 -8.16
N PRO A 6 -13.99 2.21 -6.98
CA PRO A 6 -12.71 1.55 -6.75
C PRO A 6 -12.67 0.12 -7.33
N PHE A 7 -11.49 -0.36 -7.69
CA PHE A 7 -11.30 -1.75 -8.12
C PHE A 7 -11.49 -2.71 -6.95
N GLU A 8 -12.45 -3.64 -7.11
CA GLU A 8 -12.65 -4.79 -6.24
C GLU A 8 -13.49 -5.85 -6.95
N PRO A 9 -12.99 -7.08 -7.19
CA PRO A 9 -11.65 -7.63 -6.87
C PRO A 9 -10.57 -7.29 -7.92
N VAL A 10 -9.44 -8.02 -7.94
CA VAL A 10 -8.32 -7.83 -8.90
C VAL A 10 -8.79 -7.98 -10.36
N GLU A 11 -9.84 -8.74 -10.59
CA GLU A 11 -10.49 -8.90 -11.88
C GLU A 11 -10.97 -7.56 -12.46
N ASN A 12 -11.49 -6.64 -11.63
CA ASN A 12 -11.90 -5.31 -12.10
C ASN A 12 -10.71 -4.50 -12.65
N LEU A 13 -9.52 -4.64 -12.05
CA LEU A 13 -8.29 -4.04 -12.57
C LEU A 13 -7.92 -4.63 -13.94
N LEU A 14 -8.19 -5.91 -14.16
CA LEU A 14 -7.93 -6.57 -15.44
C LEU A 14 -8.97 -6.19 -16.50
N ASP A 15 -10.23 -6.04 -16.11
CA ASP A 15 -11.30 -5.57 -17.00
C ASP A 15 -11.09 -4.12 -17.42
N PHE A 16 -10.49 -3.29 -16.56
CA PHE A 16 -10.06 -1.94 -16.93
C PHE A 16 -9.09 -1.92 -18.13
N ASN A 17 -8.36 -3.00 -18.41
CA ASN A 17 -7.50 -3.06 -19.60
C ASN A 17 -8.28 -3.07 -20.92
N LYS A 18 -9.60 -3.32 -20.87
CA LYS A 18 -10.47 -3.50 -22.05
C LYS A 18 -11.49 -2.38 -22.21
N VAL A 19 -11.44 -1.34 -21.38
CA VAL A 19 -12.36 -0.19 -21.46
C VAL A 19 -12.14 0.60 -22.75
N SER A 20 -13.18 1.31 -23.16
CA SER A 20 -13.12 2.25 -24.29
C SER A 20 -12.15 3.41 -24.01
N ASP A 21 -11.76 4.14 -25.05
CA ASP A 21 -10.89 5.30 -24.90
C ASP A 21 -11.58 6.43 -24.12
N GLU A 22 -12.90 6.60 -24.26
CA GLU A 22 -13.68 7.56 -23.47
C GLU A 22 -13.60 7.23 -21.96
N GLU A 23 -13.79 5.96 -21.61
CA GLU A 23 -13.64 5.50 -20.22
C GLU A 23 -12.22 5.67 -19.70
N TYR A 24 -11.22 5.41 -20.54
CA TYR A 24 -9.82 5.66 -20.21
C TYR A 24 -9.54 7.14 -19.93
N THR A 25 -9.99 8.04 -20.81
CA THR A 25 -9.86 9.50 -20.63
C THR A 25 -10.57 9.97 -19.35
N ASN A 26 -11.75 9.41 -19.05
CA ASN A 26 -12.45 9.70 -17.80
C ASN A 26 -11.64 9.25 -16.56
N ALA A 27 -10.90 8.15 -16.66
CA ALA A 27 -10.00 7.70 -15.60
C ALA A 27 -8.84 8.67 -15.40
N VAL A 28 -8.14 9.06 -16.49
CA VAL A 28 -7.02 10.02 -16.45
C VAL A 28 -7.48 11.37 -15.89
N THR A 29 -8.63 11.87 -16.34
CA THR A 29 -9.23 13.13 -15.84
C THR A 29 -9.52 13.06 -14.34
N TYR A 30 -10.00 11.91 -13.85
CA TYR A 30 -10.22 11.72 -12.42
C TYR A 30 -8.92 11.66 -11.63
N LEU A 31 -7.89 10.98 -12.14
CA LEU A 31 -6.56 10.93 -11.53
C LEU A 31 -5.97 12.34 -11.41
N ALA A 32 -6.09 13.16 -12.46
CA ALA A 32 -5.67 14.56 -12.44
C ALA A 32 -6.37 15.37 -11.35
N TYR A 33 -7.68 15.14 -11.16
CA TYR A 33 -8.46 15.81 -10.12
C TYR A 33 -8.00 15.44 -8.69
N ILE A 34 -7.60 14.19 -8.45
CA ILE A 34 -7.13 13.73 -7.13
C ILE A 34 -5.61 13.77 -6.97
N GLY A 35 -4.88 14.18 -8.02
CA GLY A 35 -3.43 14.14 -8.08
C GLY A 35 -2.78 15.03 -7.03
N GLY A 36 -1.56 14.66 -6.64
CA GLY A 36 -0.70 15.46 -5.77
C GLY A 36 0.17 16.43 -6.55
N VAL A 37 0.93 17.25 -5.82
CA VAL A 37 1.90 18.19 -6.41
C VAL A 37 3.15 17.53 -6.97
N ASN A 38 3.37 16.24 -6.68
CA ASN A 38 4.45 15.43 -7.25
C ASN A 38 4.07 13.94 -7.26
N ALA A 39 4.86 13.13 -7.96
CA ALA A 39 4.61 11.69 -8.09
C ALA A 39 4.55 10.93 -6.75
N LEU A 40 5.36 11.31 -5.75
CA LEU A 40 5.40 10.65 -4.44
C LEU A 40 4.14 10.89 -3.63
N ASP A 41 3.48 12.04 -3.82
CA ASP A 41 2.22 12.40 -3.17
C ASP A 41 1.02 11.83 -3.94
N ALA A 42 1.08 11.88 -5.27
CA ALA A 42 0.02 11.43 -6.17
C ALA A 42 -0.16 9.90 -6.16
N ALA A 43 0.92 9.12 -6.22
CA ALA A 43 0.83 7.66 -6.29
C ALA A 43 0.08 7.01 -5.10
N PRO A 44 0.31 7.38 -3.83
CA PRO A 44 -0.50 6.92 -2.71
C PRO A 44 -1.98 7.29 -2.84
N LEU A 45 -2.30 8.50 -3.34
CA LEU A 45 -3.68 8.94 -3.53
C LEU A 45 -4.38 8.10 -4.61
N TYR A 46 -3.74 7.89 -5.76
CA TYR A 46 -4.30 7.02 -6.81
C TYR A 46 -4.64 5.64 -6.27
N LEU A 47 -3.71 5.00 -5.55
CA LEU A 47 -3.95 3.66 -5.03
C LEU A 47 -5.02 3.64 -3.93
N LYS A 48 -5.10 4.66 -3.07
CA LYS A 48 -6.13 4.74 -2.01
C LYS A 48 -7.53 5.02 -2.56
N MET A 49 -7.64 5.84 -3.60
CA MET A 49 -8.93 6.23 -4.18
C MET A 49 -9.44 5.25 -5.23
N CYS A 50 -8.53 4.59 -5.96
CA CYS A 50 -8.90 3.70 -7.07
C CYS A 50 -9.00 2.23 -6.68
N PHE A 51 -8.66 1.83 -5.44
CA PHE A 51 -8.73 0.45 -4.99
C PHE A 51 -9.42 0.31 -3.63
N ASN A 52 -10.23 -0.74 -3.49
CA ASN A 52 -10.53 -1.27 -2.17
C ASN A 52 -9.43 -2.27 -1.79
N ILE A 53 -8.75 -1.97 -0.68
CA ILE A 53 -7.57 -2.74 -0.25
C ILE A 53 -8.01 -4.05 0.41
N THR A 54 -8.11 -5.10 -0.41
CA THR A 54 -8.53 -6.45 -0.01
C THR A 54 -7.38 -7.46 0.01
N GLU A 55 -7.62 -8.65 0.57
CA GLU A 55 -6.65 -9.75 0.53
C GLU A 55 -6.32 -10.16 -0.91
N SER A 56 -7.31 -10.15 -1.80
CA SER A 56 -7.14 -10.44 -3.22
C SER A 56 -6.15 -9.47 -3.86
N LEU A 57 -6.29 -8.16 -3.60
CA LEU A 57 -5.36 -7.16 -4.11
C LEU A 57 -3.94 -7.34 -3.55
N VAL A 58 -3.82 -7.54 -2.24
CA VAL A 58 -2.53 -7.66 -1.55
C VAL A 58 -1.77 -8.93 -1.94
N THR A 59 -2.46 -10.01 -2.28
CA THR A 59 -1.81 -11.26 -2.69
C THR A 59 -1.66 -11.36 -4.22
N GLY A 60 -2.62 -10.82 -4.97
CA GLY A 60 -2.72 -10.96 -6.42
C GLY A 60 -2.00 -9.92 -7.26
N VAL A 61 -1.56 -8.78 -6.67
CA VAL A 61 -0.90 -7.71 -7.44
C VAL A 61 0.49 -7.39 -6.91
N THR A 62 1.48 -7.29 -7.81
CA THR A 62 2.81 -6.75 -7.50
C THR A 62 3.26 -5.79 -8.60
N ARG A 63 4.31 -5.00 -8.33
CA ARG A 63 4.81 -4.01 -9.31
C ARG A 63 5.12 -4.63 -10.68
N LEU A 64 5.81 -5.78 -10.71
CA LEU A 64 6.28 -6.45 -11.92
C LEU A 64 5.52 -7.74 -12.26
N GLY A 65 4.63 -8.19 -11.38
CA GLY A 65 3.89 -9.44 -11.54
C GLY A 65 4.76 -10.70 -11.41
N SER A 66 4.11 -11.84 -11.58
CA SER A 66 4.77 -13.14 -11.72
C SER A 66 3.85 -14.10 -12.43
N LYS A 67 4.17 -14.46 -13.68
CA LYS A 67 3.39 -15.43 -14.47
C LYS A 67 3.35 -16.81 -13.78
N LYS A 68 4.47 -17.24 -13.21
CA LYS A 68 4.59 -18.54 -12.51
C LYS A 68 3.66 -18.63 -11.28
N ALA A 69 3.49 -17.52 -10.57
CA ALA A 69 2.68 -17.46 -9.36
C ALA A 69 1.25 -16.93 -9.62
N ASN A 70 0.87 -16.71 -10.88
CA ASN A 70 -0.39 -16.06 -11.28
C ASN A 70 -0.62 -14.71 -10.58
N ILE A 71 0.42 -13.89 -10.47
CA ILE A 71 0.37 -12.56 -9.87
C ILE A 71 0.36 -11.51 -10.98
N VAL A 72 -0.62 -10.61 -10.94
CA VAL A 72 -0.78 -9.50 -11.88
C VAL A 72 0.34 -8.49 -11.73
N SER A 73 0.87 -8.05 -12.88
CA SER A 73 1.85 -6.97 -12.98
C SER A 73 1.12 -5.64 -13.03
N LEU A 74 1.22 -4.83 -11.96
CA LEU A 74 0.66 -3.49 -11.95
C LEU A 74 1.24 -2.64 -13.08
N LYS A 75 2.54 -2.78 -13.37
CA LYS A 75 3.23 -2.04 -14.44
C LYS A 75 2.59 -2.20 -15.81
N GLU A 76 2.05 -3.38 -16.09
CA GLU A 76 1.55 -3.74 -17.42
C GLU A 76 0.05 -3.45 -17.57
N THR A 77 -0.59 -2.86 -16.56
CA THR A 77 -2.01 -2.49 -16.61
C THR A 77 -2.23 -1.15 -17.29
N ARG A 78 -3.38 -0.97 -17.96
CA ARG A 78 -3.84 0.34 -18.43
C ARG A 78 -4.07 1.32 -17.28
N PHE A 79 -4.34 0.83 -16.07
CA PHE A 79 -4.41 1.72 -14.90
C PHE A 79 -3.05 2.38 -14.62
N ALA A 80 -1.95 1.62 -14.66
CA ALA A 80 -0.62 2.21 -14.50
C ALA A 80 -0.28 3.18 -15.65
N ALA A 81 -0.74 2.90 -16.87
CA ALA A 81 -0.61 3.85 -17.98
C ALA A 81 -1.40 5.14 -17.70
N ALA A 82 -2.65 5.05 -17.22
CA ALA A 82 -3.45 6.22 -16.89
C ALA A 82 -2.82 7.08 -15.78
N CYS A 83 -2.19 6.45 -14.78
CA CYS A 83 -1.41 7.16 -13.77
C CYS A 83 -0.14 7.83 -14.35
N GLU A 84 0.51 7.20 -15.33
CA GLU A 84 1.69 7.75 -15.99
C GLU A 84 1.31 8.93 -16.89
N ASP A 85 0.20 8.82 -17.64
CA ASP A 85 -0.33 9.88 -18.49
C ASP A 85 -0.70 11.11 -17.66
N ASP A 86 -1.46 10.93 -16.58
CA ASP A 86 -1.78 12.04 -15.66
C ASP A 86 -0.51 12.69 -15.08
N MET A 87 0.41 11.89 -14.54
CA MET A 87 1.63 12.45 -13.95
C MET A 87 2.54 13.16 -14.98
N SER A 88 2.46 12.77 -16.25
CA SER A 88 3.25 13.36 -17.33
C SER A 88 2.61 14.64 -17.89
N GLU A 89 1.28 14.74 -17.84
CA GLU A 89 0.52 15.92 -18.29
C GLU A 89 0.39 17.00 -17.19
N ASN A 90 0.61 16.64 -15.93
CA ASN A 90 0.47 17.57 -14.81
C ASN A 90 1.66 18.54 -14.72
N GLU A 91 1.45 19.78 -15.16
CA GLU A 91 2.44 20.87 -15.13
C GLU A 91 3.00 21.17 -13.72
N ASN A 92 2.31 20.76 -12.65
CA ASN A 92 2.79 20.92 -11.27
C ASN A 92 3.85 19.88 -10.89
N ILE A 93 3.90 18.76 -11.62
CA ILE A 93 4.90 17.71 -11.44
C ILE A 93 6.02 18.03 -12.43
N ASN A 94 7.13 18.58 -11.94
CA ASN A 94 8.35 18.72 -12.75
C ASN A 94 8.63 17.39 -13.42
N GLU A 95 8.50 17.36 -14.76
CA GLU A 95 8.53 16.21 -15.66
C GLU A 95 9.06 14.95 -14.96
N PRO A 96 8.17 14.10 -14.42
CA PRO A 96 8.61 13.00 -13.61
C PRO A 96 9.34 12.02 -14.52
N ASP A 97 10.67 11.94 -14.39
CA ASP A 97 11.45 10.89 -15.02
C ASP A 97 10.76 9.53 -14.78
N LYS A 98 10.76 8.64 -15.78
CA LYS A 98 10.13 7.32 -15.69
C LYS A 98 10.59 6.54 -14.45
N SER A 99 11.82 6.80 -14.01
CA SER A 99 12.37 6.29 -12.75
C SER A 99 11.62 6.80 -11.51
N THR A 100 11.26 8.08 -11.47
CA THR A 100 10.51 8.73 -10.39
C THR A 100 9.11 8.16 -10.28
N PHE A 101 8.37 8.06 -11.40
CA PHE A 101 7.05 7.41 -11.44
C PHE A 101 7.13 5.97 -10.93
N ALA A 102 8.06 5.18 -11.47
CA ALA A 102 8.21 3.78 -11.08
C ALA A 102 8.55 3.63 -9.59
N THR A 103 9.39 4.52 -9.05
CA THR A 103 9.76 4.55 -7.63
C THR A 103 8.55 4.90 -6.76
N ALA A 104 7.80 5.94 -7.13
CA ALA A 104 6.63 6.40 -6.40
C ALA A 104 5.55 5.31 -6.33
N MET A 105 5.17 4.72 -7.46
CA MET A 105 4.19 3.63 -7.53
C MET A 105 4.65 2.40 -6.73
N THR A 106 5.95 2.08 -6.77
CA THR A 106 6.50 0.96 -5.98
C THR A 106 6.42 1.21 -4.49
N LYS A 107 6.77 2.42 -4.03
CA LYS A 107 6.68 2.81 -2.62
C LYS A 107 5.23 2.82 -2.15
N ALA A 108 4.34 3.44 -2.92
CA ALA A 108 2.92 3.51 -2.60
C ALA A 108 2.28 2.11 -2.47
N LEU A 109 2.56 1.21 -3.42
CA LEU A 109 2.06 -0.16 -3.38
C LEU A 109 2.60 -0.93 -2.15
N LYS A 110 3.90 -0.80 -1.84
CA LYS A 110 4.48 -1.42 -0.65
C LYS A 110 3.82 -0.91 0.63
N ASN A 111 3.67 0.40 0.76
CA ASN A 111 3.08 1.01 1.95
C ASN A 111 1.66 0.53 2.18
N ILE A 112 0.80 0.52 1.16
CA ILE A 112 -0.58 0.07 1.28
C ILE A 112 -0.67 -1.42 1.66
N LYS A 113 0.22 -2.25 1.13
CA LYS A 113 0.32 -3.67 1.51
C LYS A 113 0.77 -3.85 2.96
N GLU A 114 1.75 -3.06 3.42
CA GLU A 114 2.15 -3.05 4.83
C GLU A 114 1.03 -2.58 5.75
N GLU A 115 0.36 -1.48 5.42
CA GLU A 115 -0.79 -0.98 6.18
C GLU A 115 -1.88 -2.05 6.32
N TYR A 116 -2.18 -2.78 5.24
CA TYR A 116 -3.12 -3.90 5.29
C TYR A 116 -2.65 -5.01 6.24
N ARG A 117 -1.38 -5.42 6.17
CA ARG A 117 -0.81 -6.44 7.07
C ARG A 117 -0.87 -5.99 8.53
N HIS A 118 -0.49 -4.74 8.82
CA HIS A 118 -0.57 -4.19 10.17
C HIS A 118 -2.01 -4.14 10.70
N LYS A 119 -2.98 -3.71 9.86
CA LYS A 119 -4.40 -3.73 10.21
C LYS A 119 -4.91 -5.15 10.48
N LYS A 120 -4.48 -6.15 9.68
CA LYS A 120 -4.83 -7.57 9.87
C LYS A 120 -4.28 -8.11 11.20
N ILE A 121 -3.01 -7.84 11.52
CA ILE A 121 -2.38 -8.25 12.79
C ILE A 121 -3.06 -7.58 13.98
N LYS A 122 -3.32 -6.26 13.91
CA LYS A 122 -3.99 -5.52 15.00
C LYS A 122 -5.38 -6.10 15.27
N ARG A 123 -6.16 -6.38 14.23
CA ARG A 123 -7.48 -7.02 14.36
C ARG A 123 -7.38 -8.42 14.99
N ALA A 124 -6.38 -9.22 14.60
CA ALA A 124 -6.16 -10.54 15.18
C ALA A 124 -5.81 -10.45 16.67
N ALA A 125 -4.96 -9.50 17.07
CA ALA A 125 -4.61 -9.25 18.47
C ALA A 125 -5.83 -8.78 19.29
N THR A 126 -6.61 -7.83 18.77
CA THR A 126 -7.84 -7.37 19.44
C THR A 126 -8.86 -8.50 19.60
N ASN A 127 -9.00 -9.37 18.59
CA ASN A 127 -9.88 -10.54 18.69
C ASN A 127 -9.37 -11.56 19.71
N ALA A 128 -8.05 -11.79 19.79
CA ALA A 128 -7.45 -12.66 20.81
C ALA A 128 -7.55 -12.08 22.24
N ASP A 129 -7.57 -10.75 22.39
CA ASP A 129 -7.83 -10.10 23.68
C ASP A 129 -9.31 -10.22 24.09
N LEU A 130 -10.25 -10.13 23.12
CA LEU A 130 -11.65 -10.46 23.34
C LEU A 130 -11.81 -11.94 23.76
N ASP A 131 -11.29 -12.87 22.94
CA ASP A 131 -10.64 -14.14 23.32
C ASP A 131 -10.52 -14.44 24.82
N ASN A 132 -9.67 -13.64 25.47
CA ASN A 132 -9.20 -13.90 26.82
C ASN A 132 -9.93 -13.09 27.90
N GLN A 133 -10.94 -12.27 27.56
CA GLN A 133 -11.72 -11.51 28.54
C GLN A 133 -12.91 -12.29 29.12
N PRO A 134 -13.22 -12.10 30.42
CA PRO A 134 -14.38 -12.74 31.06
C PRO A 134 -15.70 -12.33 30.35
N PRO A 135 -16.70 -13.22 30.27
CA PRO A 135 -17.87 -13.08 29.38
C PRO A 135 -18.66 -11.76 29.53
N ARG A 136 -18.59 -11.13 30.72
CA ARG A 136 -19.28 -9.87 31.02
C ARG A 136 -18.64 -8.65 30.34
N GLN A 137 -17.34 -8.67 30.08
CA GLN A 137 -16.63 -7.56 29.41
C GLN A 137 -16.74 -7.67 27.88
N ARG A 138 -16.65 -8.88 27.34
CA ARG A 138 -16.90 -9.17 25.92
C ARG A 138 -18.24 -8.61 25.43
N ARG A 139 -19.33 -8.84 26.16
CA ARG A 139 -20.67 -8.35 25.78
C ARG A 139 -20.72 -6.83 25.66
N ARG A 140 -20.13 -6.11 26.62
CA ARG A 140 -20.08 -4.64 26.61
C ARG A 140 -19.28 -4.08 25.44
N LEU A 141 -18.18 -4.74 25.05
CA LEU A 141 -17.35 -4.32 23.93
C LEU A 141 -18.00 -4.63 22.57
N LEU A 142 -18.62 -5.81 22.44
CA LEU A 142 -19.41 -6.17 21.26
C LEU A 142 -20.59 -5.22 21.05
N ASP A 143 -21.31 -4.86 22.12
CA ASP A 143 -22.42 -3.90 22.05
C ASP A 143 -21.94 -2.49 21.68
N ALA A 144 -20.73 -2.08 22.05
CA ALA A 144 -20.14 -0.79 21.64
C ALA A 144 -19.70 -0.78 20.17
N VAL A 145 -19.23 -1.91 19.65
CA VAL A 145 -18.83 -2.06 18.23
C VAL A 145 -20.06 -2.16 17.32
N TYR A 146 -21.16 -2.75 17.79
CA TYR A 146 -22.40 -2.90 17.00
C TYR A 146 -23.32 -1.68 17.04
N ASN A 147 -23.29 -0.86 18.10
CA ASN A 147 -24.22 0.27 18.28
C ASN A 147 -23.65 1.66 17.89
N GLY A 148 -22.60 1.72 17.05
CA GLY A 148 -22.24 2.96 16.35
C GLY A 148 -21.92 4.15 17.27
N ALA A 149 -21.05 3.97 18.27
CA ALA A 149 -20.41 5.12 18.90
C ALA A 149 -19.42 5.72 17.88
N ASN A 150 -19.80 6.85 17.28
CA ASN A 150 -18.88 7.77 16.63
C ASN A 150 -17.76 8.08 17.63
N VAL A 151 -16.62 7.42 17.45
CA VAL A 151 -15.35 7.92 17.99
C VAL A 151 -14.88 8.89 16.92
N ASP A 152 -15.15 10.17 17.15
CA ASP A 152 -14.55 11.26 16.40
C ASP A 152 -13.04 11.03 16.40
N PHE A 153 -12.52 10.60 15.26
CA PHE A 153 -11.10 10.44 15.04
C PHE A 153 -10.55 11.85 14.88
N GLU A 154 -10.21 12.49 16.01
CA GLU A 154 -9.49 13.75 15.97
C GLU A 154 -8.20 13.55 15.17
N GLU A 155 -8.09 14.34 14.10
CA GLU A 155 -6.96 14.44 13.22
C GLU A 155 -5.79 15.06 14.00
N GLY A 156 -5.03 14.19 14.66
CA GLY A 156 -3.84 14.55 15.43
C GLY A 156 -2.67 14.92 14.54
N ASP A 157 -2.50 16.22 14.36
CA ASP A 157 -1.31 17.02 14.01
C ASP A 157 0.04 16.27 13.93
N TYR A 158 0.70 16.36 12.78
CA TYR A 158 2.04 15.86 12.53
C TYR A 158 3.10 16.75 13.18
N GLY A 159 3.31 16.58 14.48
CA GLY A 159 4.41 17.16 15.24
C GLY A 159 5.75 16.48 14.93
N ASN A 160 6.61 17.20 14.21
CA ASN A 160 8.02 16.92 13.95
C ASN A 160 8.80 16.74 15.28
N GLN A 161 9.44 15.59 15.51
CA GLN A 161 10.40 15.44 16.61
C GLN A 161 11.67 14.70 16.16
N GLU A 162 12.64 15.55 15.83
CA GLU A 162 14.09 15.46 15.97
C GLU A 162 14.72 14.10 16.31
N ARG A 163 15.67 13.71 15.43
CA ARG A 163 16.72 12.73 15.72
C ARG A 163 17.55 13.18 16.91
N GLY A 164 17.31 12.59 18.08
CA GLY A 164 18.24 12.55 19.21
C GLY A 164 18.82 11.15 19.37
N GLY A 165 20.15 11.04 19.38
CA GLY A 165 20.89 9.79 19.27
C GLY A 165 20.82 8.84 20.48
N ILE A 166 21.21 7.60 20.22
CA ILE A 166 21.73 6.70 21.26
C ILE A 166 23.02 6.10 20.72
N GLU A 167 24.10 6.43 21.41
CA GLU A 167 25.44 5.95 21.19
C GLU A 167 25.56 4.49 21.67
N ASN A 168 26.17 3.67 20.82
CA ASN A 168 27.27 2.76 21.13
C ASN A 168 27.13 1.82 22.37
N VAL A 169 26.75 0.57 22.12
CA VAL A 169 27.21 -0.57 22.94
C VAL A 169 27.43 -1.79 22.05
N GLY A 170 28.66 -2.34 22.09
CA GLY A 170 28.88 -3.77 21.84
C GLY A 170 29.57 -4.15 20.52
N ALA A 171 30.86 -3.87 20.41
CA ALA A 171 31.74 -4.62 19.52
C ALA A 171 31.88 -6.09 19.99
N GLN A 172 32.25 -6.95 19.04
CA GLN A 172 32.87 -8.29 19.17
C GLN A 172 31.99 -9.45 18.68
N TRP A 173 32.63 -10.40 17.96
CA TRP A 173 32.09 -11.57 17.23
C TRP A 173 31.47 -11.17 15.87
N GLU A 174 32.05 -11.37 14.68
CA GLU A 174 32.73 -12.55 14.14
C GLU A 174 33.85 -12.13 13.16
N LYS A 175 35.09 -12.33 13.57
CA LYS A 175 36.25 -12.44 12.66
C LYS A 175 36.79 -13.86 12.80
N MET A 176 35.99 -14.86 12.39
CA MET A 176 36.41 -16.27 12.40
C MET A 176 35.88 -17.04 11.19
N ASP A 177 35.99 -16.46 9.99
CA ASP A 177 35.71 -17.16 8.72
C ASP A 177 36.99 -17.48 7.92
N LYS A 178 38.10 -17.70 8.63
CA LYS A 178 39.30 -18.31 8.05
C LYS A 178 39.85 -19.33 9.01
N ILE A 179 39.91 -20.57 8.52
CA ILE A 179 40.52 -21.81 9.06
C ILE A 179 39.44 -22.86 9.36
N GLN A 180 38.88 -23.43 8.30
CA GLN A 180 38.46 -24.84 8.25
C GLN A 180 38.65 -25.35 6.81
N ALA A 181 39.91 -25.61 6.45
CA ALA A 181 40.26 -26.33 5.22
C ALA A 181 41.64 -26.98 5.33
N THR A 182 41.86 -27.83 6.34
CA THR A 182 42.92 -28.87 6.26
C THR A 182 42.71 -29.96 7.31
N ARG A 183 42.09 -31.08 6.93
CA ARG A 183 42.43 -32.44 7.39
C ARG A 183 41.56 -33.47 6.67
N HIS A 184 42.18 -34.17 5.73
CA HIS A 184 42.11 -35.62 5.47
C HIS A 184 42.52 -35.86 4.01
N PHE A 185 43.79 -36.20 3.77
CA PHE A 185 44.29 -37.56 3.53
C PHE A 185 45.82 -37.54 3.65
#